data_AF-A0A2M9P8E3-F1
#
_entry.id   AF-A0A2M9P8E3-F1
#
_cell.length_a   1.000
_cell.length_b   1.000
_cell.length_c   1.000
_cell.angle_alpha   90.00
_cell.angle_beta   90.00
_cell.angle_gamma   90.00
#
_symmetry.space_group_name_H-M   'P 1'
#
loop_
_entity.id
_entity.type
_entity.pdbx_description
1 polymer ?
#
loop_
_entity_poly.entity_id
_entity_poly.type
_entity_poly.pdbx_seq_one_letter_code
_entity_poly.pdbx_strand_id
1 'polypeptide(L)'
;MARKASPIGPHVLALIEDARVDLARAALAVREGDNEPEFKLPEDVPDLADEEAVEAFRQALVETLSDFDRDDLRPAEQRSRRIRALAEKKGVTSLTTIVEQQLDETRSQEFHRQPDELCRSIWAYLHERETFEDAESFHFARQFRDHGKLYDAFE
;
A
#
# COMPACT_ATOMS: atom_id res chain seq x y z
N MET A 1 -12.45 25.36 18.50
CA MET A 1 -13.11 24.75 17.32
C MET A 1 -12.91 23.25 17.41
N ALA A 2 -13.96 22.44 17.30
CA ALA A 2 -13.81 20.99 17.32
C ALA A 2 -13.02 20.56 16.08
N ARG A 3 -11.87 19.91 16.28
CA ARG A 3 -11.09 19.32 15.19
C ARG A 3 -11.98 18.23 14.58
N LYS A 4 -12.55 18.49 13.40
CA LYS A 4 -13.34 17.50 12.67
C LYS A 4 -12.41 16.29 12.48
N ALA A 5 -12.83 15.12 12.96
CA ALA A 5 -12.04 13.91 12.77
C ALA A 5 -11.83 13.72 11.26
N SER A 6 -10.59 13.49 10.84
CA SER A 6 -10.28 13.26 9.42
C SER A 6 -11.10 12.05 8.92
N PRO A 7 -11.76 12.13 7.75
CA PRO A 7 -12.43 10.97 7.16
C PRO A 7 -11.43 9.92 6.66
N ILE A 8 -10.16 10.32 6.51
CA ILE A 8 -9.07 9.48 6.01
C ILE A 8 -8.70 8.44 7.07
N GLY A 9 -8.67 7.18 6.63
CA GLY A 9 -8.29 6.07 7.49
C GLY A 9 -6.79 6.01 7.79
N PRO A 10 -6.40 5.27 8.84
CA PRO A 10 -5.02 5.20 9.28
C PRO A 10 -4.08 4.56 8.25
N HIS A 11 -4.55 3.65 7.40
CA HIS A 11 -3.68 3.01 6.42
C HIS A 11 -3.39 3.92 5.23
N VAL A 12 -4.38 4.69 4.75
CA VAL A 12 -4.15 5.74 3.74
C VAL A 12 -3.21 6.82 4.26
N LEU A 13 -3.42 7.31 5.49
CA LEU A 13 -2.53 8.32 6.08
C LEU A 13 -1.09 7.80 6.18
N ALA A 14 -0.89 6.60 6.74
CA ALA A 14 0.44 6.01 6.82
C ALA A 14 1.06 5.76 5.44
N LEU A 15 0.28 5.39 4.43
CA LEU A 15 0.79 5.25 3.06
C LEU A 15 1.28 6.60 2.52
N ILE A 16 0.54 7.69 2.76
CA ILE A 16 0.91 9.04 2.35
C ILE A 16 2.10 9.57 3.16
N GLU A 17 2.33 9.13 4.39
CA GLU A 17 3.45 9.57 5.22
C GLU A 17 4.74 8.80 4.87
N ASP A 18 4.64 7.47 4.76
CA ASP A 18 5.80 6.58 4.76
C ASP A 18 6.31 6.23 3.36
N ALA A 19 5.45 6.21 2.33
CA ALA A 19 5.87 5.80 0.98
C ALA A 19 6.53 6.94 0.21
N ARG A 20 7.28 6.61 -0.86
CA ARG A 20 7.69 7.61 -1.85
C ARG A 20 6.45 8.24 -2.51
N VAL A 21 6.42 9.57 -2.65
CA VAL A 21 5.18 10.31 -2.98
C VAL A 21 4.58 9.96 -4.33
N ASP A 22 5.40 9.64 -5.32
CA ASP A 22 4.99 9.17 -6.64
C ASP A 22 4.24 7.83 -6.55
N LEU A 23 4.76 6.90 -5.76
CA LEU A 23 4.17 5.59 -5.52
C LEU A 23 2.90 5.68 -4.66
N ALA A 24 2.90 6.53 -3.62
CA ALA A 24 1.71 6.80 -2.81
C ALA A 24 0.56 7.31 -3.68
N ARG A 25 0.82 8.34 -4.50
CA ARG A 25 -0.16 8.90 -5.44
C ARG A 25 -0.65 7.85 -6.44
N ALA A 26 0.24 7.07 -7.03
CA ALA A 26 -0.13 6.00 -7.97
C ALA A 26 -1.02 4.93 -7.31
N ALA A 27 -0.68 4.48 -6.10
CA ALA A 27 -1.47 3.50 -5.34
C ALA A 27 -2.88 4.02 -5.02
N LEU A 28 -3.00 5.30 -4.67
CA LEU A 28 -4.29 5.95 -4.37
C LEU A 28 -5.14 6.15 -5.63
N ALA A 29 -4.52 6.41 -6.77
CA ALA A 29 -5.20 6.62 -8.06
C ALA A 29 -5.83 5.33 -8.64
N VAL A 30 -5.44 4.14 -8.17
CA VAL A 30 -6.05 2.87 -8.61
C VAL A 30 -7.55 2.87 -8.32
N ARG A 31 -8.34 2.31 -9.23
CA ARG A 31 -9.77 2.03 -9.06
C ARG A 31 -10.01 0.58 -9.49
N GLU A 32 -10.53 -0.25 -8.59
CA GLU A 32 -10.82 -1.66 -8.88
C GLU A 32 -12.30 -1.85 -9.26
N GLY A 33 -13.19 -1.03 -8.70
CA GLY A 33 -14.61 -1.02 -9.01
C GLY A 33 -15.07 0.20 -9.81
N ASP A 34 -16.05 -0.02 -10.68
CA ASP A 34 -16.65 1.04 -11.52
C ASP A 34 -17.27 2.19 -10.70
N ASN A 35 -17.73 1.88 -9.47
CA ASN A 35 -18.37 2.83 -8.56
C ASN A 35 -17.38 3.55 -7.62
N GLU A 36 -16.08 3.23 -7.67
CA GLU A 36 -15.09 3.94 -6.85
C GLU A 36 -14.95 5.39 -7.33
N PRO A 37 -14.90 6.38 -6.43
CA PRO A 37 -14.66 7.77 -6.82
C PRO A 37 -13.28 7.92 -7.46
N GLU A 38 -13.17 8.87 -8.39
CA GLU A 38 -11.88 9.33 -8.87
C GLU A 38 -11.39 10.46 -7.96
N PHE A 39 -10.37 10.16 -7.15
CA PHE A 39 -9.68 11.18 -6.37
C PHE A 39 -8.92 12.06 -7.36
N LYS A 40 -9.24 13.36 -7.42
CA LYS A 40 -8.59 14.34 -8.30
C LYS A 40 -7.19 14.69 -7.79
N LEU A 41 -6.34 13.67 -7.64
CA LEU A 41 -5.02 13.77 -7.05
C LEU A 41 -4.12 14.66 -7.91
N PRO A 42 -3.23 15.46 -7.32
CA PRO A 42 -2.23 16.22 -8.06
C PRO A 42 -1.44 15.31 -9.02
N GLU A 43 -1.23 15.77 -10.26
CA GLU A 43 -0.54 15.00 -11.30
C GLU A 43 0.95 15.31 -11.38
N ASP A 44 1.32 16.55 -11.08
CA ASP A 44 2.69 17.04 -11.13
C ASP A 44 3.47 16.56 -9.90
N VAL A 45 4.03 15.35 -10.00
CA VAL A 45 4.91 14.79 -8.97
C VAL A 45 6.16 15.67 -8.84
N PRO A 46 6.53 16.10 -7.61
CA PRO A 46 7.67 16.99 -7.40
C PRO A 46 9.01 16.26 -7.66
N ASP A 47 10.09 17.03 -7.71
CA ASP A 47 11.43 16.46 -7.61
C ASP A 47 11.57 15.77 -6.25
N LEU A 48 11.90 14.48 -6.26
CA LEU A 48 12.01 13.66 -5.06
C LEU A 48 13.21 14.05 -4.18
N ALA A 49 14.14 14.85 -4.70
CA ALA A 49 15.24 15.43 -3.94
C ALA A 49 14.86 16.73 -3.20
N ASP A 50 13.71 17.33 -3.53
CA ASP A 50 13.21 18.55 -2.88
C ASP A 50 12.23 18.17 -1.75
N GLU A 51 12.76 18.11 -0.52
CA GLU A 51 11.99 17.71 0.67
C GLU A 51 10.79 18.62 0.95
N GLU A 52 10.90 19.93 0.68
CA GLU A 52 9.81 20.88 0.90
C GLU A 52 8.68 20.66 -0.12
N ALA A 53 9.04 20.45 -1.39
CA ALA A 53 8.07 20.13 -2.43
C ALA A 53 7.39 18.77 -2.19
N VAL A 54 8.15 17.78 -1.71
CA VAL A 54 7.63 16.46 -1.32
C VAL A 54 6.61 16.58 -0.18
N GLU A 55 6.93 17.33 0.88
CA GLU A 55 6.02 17.53 2.01
C GLU A 55 4.74 18.28 1.59
N ALA A 56 4.88 19.34 0.78
CA ALA A 56 3.74 20.06 0.23
C ALA A 56 2.85 19.15 -0.63
N PHE A 57 3.44 18.23 -1.39
CA PHE A 57 2.70 17.25 -2.18
C PHE A 57 1.95 16.24 -1.29
N ARG A 58 2.58 15.74 -0.21
CA ARG A 58 1.89 14.89 0.78
C ARG A 58 0.68 15.61 1.38
N GLN A 59 0.86 16.88 1.76
CA GLN A 59 -0.24 17.69 2.26
C GLN A 59 -1.36 17.85 1.22
N ALA A 60 -1.02 18.09 -0.05
CA ALA A 60 -2.02 18.19 -1.13
C ALA A 60 -2.80 16.88 -1.34
N LEU A 61 -2.17 15.71 -1.20
CA LEU A 61 -2.86 14.42 -1.20
C LEU A 61 -3.87 14.33 -0.05
N VAL A 62 -3.45 14.68 1.17
CA VAL A 62 -4.32 14.69 2.36
C VAL A 62 -5.49 15.65 2.19
N GLU A 63 -5.25 16.86 1.69
CA GLU A 63 -6.28 17.85 1.44
C GLU A 63 -7.29 17.35 0.41
N THR A 64 -6.82 16.81 -0.72
CA THR A 64 -7.68 16.25 -1.77
C THR A 64 -8.58 15.14 -1.23
N LEU A 65 -8.04 14.23 -0.42
CA LEU A 65 -8.81 13.12 0.14
C LEU A 65 -9.75 13.55 1.26
N SER A 66 -9.48 14.68 1.92
CA SER A 66 -10.34 15.21 2.99
C SER A 66 -11.70 15.71 2.49
N ASP A 67 -11.84 15.94 1.18
CA ASP A 67 -13.10 16.32 0.54
C ASP A 67 -14.08 15.15 0.34
N PHE A 68 -13.60 13.91 0.49
CA PHE A 68 -14.39 12.70 0.34
C PHE A 68 -14.91 12.20 1.69
N ASP A 69 -16.04 11.49 1.67
CA ASP A 69 -16.54 10.84 2.87
C ASP A 69 -15.83 9.50 3.15
N ARG A 70 -16.12 8.93 4.32
CA ARG A 70 -15.47 7.70 4.76
C ARG A 70 -15.85 6.49 3.91
N ASP A 71 -17.04 6.47 3.31
CA ASP A 71 -17.50 5.35 2.49
C ASP A 71 -16.82 5.39 1.12
N ASP A 72 -16.66 6.58 0.56
CA ASP A 72 -15.87 6.86 -0.64
C ASP A 72 -14.39 6.46 -0.48
N LEU A 73 -13.80 6.72 0.70
CA LEU A 73 -12.39 6.39 1.00
C LEU A 73 -12.17 4.92 1.39
N ARG A 74 -13.23 4.16 1.66
CA ARG A 74 -13.13 2.79 2.18
C ARG A 74 -12.35 1.84 1.24
N PRO A 75 -12.54 1.88 -0.09
CA PRO A 75 -11.76 1.04 -1.00
C PRO A 75 -10.26 1.36 -0.94
N ALA A 76 -9.89 2.65 -0.95
CA ALA A 76 -8.49 3.07 -0.83
C ALA A 76 -7.88 2.66 0.51
N GLU A 77 -8.65 2.74 1.60
CA GLU A 77 -8.23 2.27 2.92
C GLU A 77 -7.98 0.77 2.95
N GLN A 78 -8.86 -0.03 2.33
CA GLN A 78 -8.66 -1.47 2.22
C GLN A 78 -7.42 -1.81 1.42
N ARG A 79 -7.21 -1.17 0.27
CA ARG A 79 -6.00 -1.34 -0.57
C ARG A 79 -4.73 -0.97 0.19
N SER A 80 -4.72 0.19 0.85
CA SER A 80 -3.58 0.65 1.65
C SER A 80 -3.24 -0.33 2.78
N ARG A 81 -4.26 -0.92 3.42
CA ARG A 81 -4.06 -1.98 4.42
C ARG A 81 -3.40 -3.22 3.85
N ARG A 82 -3.84 -3.70 2.68
CA ARG A 82 -3.26 -4.88 1.99
C ARG A 82 -1.80 -4.64 1.65
N ILE A 83 -1.50 -3.50 1.04
CA ILE A 83 -0.13 -3.07 0.69
C ILE A 83 0.74 -3.08 1.94
N ARG A 84 0.29 -2.44 3.03
CA ARG A 84 1.05 -2.40 4.28
C ARG A 84 1.26 -3.78 4.91
N ALA A 85 0.27 -4.68 4.83
CA ALA A 85 0.40 -6.03 5.36
C ALA A 85 1.56 -6.81 4.71
N LEU A 86 1.82 -6.60 3.42
CA LEU A 86 2.96 -7.20 2.72
C LEU A 86 4.28 -6.40 2.83
N ALA A 87 4.23 -5.17 3.32
CA ALA A 87 5.40 -4.35 3.60
C ALA A 87 5.99 -4.57 5.01
N GLU A 88 5.31 -5.30 5.88
CA GLU A 88 5.69 -5.42 7.30
C GLU A 88 5.94 -6.88 7.74
N LYS A 89 6.90 -7.06 8.65
CA LYS A 89 7.17 -8.33 9.36
C LYS A 89 7.27 -9.54 8.40
N LYS A 90 6.41 -10.56 8.60
CA LYS A 90 6.35 -11.78 7.78
C LYS A 90 5.76 -11.53 6.38
N GLY A 91 5.11 -10.38 6.16
CA GLY A 91 4.61 -9.97 4.85
C GLY A 91 5.73 -9.78 3.85
N VAL A 92 6.81 -9.09 4.27
CA VAL A 92 8.02 -8.86 3.45
C VAL A 92 8.59 -10.17 2.93
N THR A 93 8.75 -11.15 3.82
CA THR A 93 9.26 -12.48 3.44
C THR A 93 8.32 -13.19 2.48
N SER A 94 7.00 -13.06 2.69
CA SER A 94 5.98 -13.70 1.85
C SER A 94 6.02 -13.12 0.44
N LEU A 95 6.02 -11.79 0.32
CA LEU A 95 6.12 -11.10 -0.96
C LEU A 95 7.40 -11.43 -1.70
N THR A 96 8.55 -11.31 -1.02
CA THR A 96 9.86 -11.64 -1.63
C THR A 96 9.90 -13.07 -2.15
N THR A 97 9.38 -14.04 -1.38
CA THR A 97 9.34 -15.45 -1.78
C THR A 97 8.53 -15.66 -3.04
N ILE A 98 7.35 -15.03 -3.15
CA ILE A 98 6.47 -15.21 -4.31
C ILE A 98 7.04 -14.47 -5.53
N VAL A 99 7.61 -13.28 -5.36
CA VAL A 99 8.33 -12.56 -6.43
C VAL A 99 9.45 -13.41 -7.01
N GLU A 100 10.31 -13.99 -6.17
CA GLU A 100 11.42 -14.84 -6.62
C GLU A 100 10.97 -16.13 -7.33
N GLN A 101 9.75 -16.60 -7.05
CA GLN A 101 9.19 -17.81 -7.67
C GLN A 101 8.50 -17.55 -8.99
N GLN A 102 7.85 -16.39 -9.15
CA GLN A 102 6.94 -16.12 -10.25
C GLN A 102 7.50 -15.15 -11.29
N LEU A 103 8.28 -14.16 -10.85
CA LEU A 103 8.75 -13.11 -11.75
C LEU A 103 10.03 -13.52 -12.46
N ASP A 104 10.16 -13.07 -13.72
CA ASP A 104 11.42 -13.19 -14.43
C ASP A 104 12.52 -12.30 -13.83
N GLU A 105 13.76 -12.49 -14.28
CA GLU A 105 14.91 -11.76 -13.76
C GLU A 105 14.75 -10.23 -13.92
N THR A 106 14.14 -9.75 -15.00
CA THR A 106 13.99 -8.31 -15.26
C THR A 106 13.02 -7.70 -14.26
N ARG A 107 11.85 -8.33 -14.09
CA ARG A 107 10.80 -7.87 -13.16
C ARG A 107 11.23 -8.01 -11.71
N SER A 108 11.91 -9.10 -11.36
CA SER A 108 12.50 -9.26 -10.03
C SER A 108 13.54 -8.16 -9.73
N GLN A 109 14.39 -7.80 -10.69
CA GLN A 109 15.32 -6.68 -10.52
C GLN A 109 14.59 -5.34 -10.34
N GLU A 110 13.50 -5.07 -11.08
CA GLU A 110 12.69 -3.86 -10.90
C GLU A 110 12.05 -3.79 -9.50
N PHE A 111 11.56 -4.91 -9.00
CA PHE A 111 11.07 -5.05 -7.63
C PHE A 111 12.18 -4.73 -6.62
N HIS A 112 13.37 -5.33 -6.76
CA HIS A 112 14.46 -5.12 -5.80
C HIS A 112 15.06 -3.72 -5.83
N ARG A 113 14.93 -2.98 -6.95
CA ARG A 113 15.35 -1.58 -7.09
C ARG A 113 14.47 -0.59 -6.32
N GLN A 114 13.28 -0.99 -5.87
CA GLN A 114 12.46 -0.11 -5.03
C GLN A 114 13.19 0.17 -3.70
N PRO A 115 13.09 1.41 -3.18
CA PRO A 115 13.96 1.90 -2.12
C PRO A 115 13.78 1.19 -0.76
N ASP A 116 12.57 0.74 -0.45
CA ASP A 116 12.21 0.10 0.82
C ASP A 116 11.09 -0.95 0.64
N GLU A 117 10.74 -1.65 1.72
CA GLU A 117 9.72 -2.71 1.71
C GLU A 117 8.32 -2.20 1.36
N LEU A 118 7.97 -0.96 1.73
CA LEU A 118 6.68 -0.38 1.41
C LEU A 118 6.58 -0.07 -0.08
N CYS A 119 7.60 0.54 -0.66
CA CYS A 119 7.71 0.82 -2.07
C CYS A 119 7.73 -0.48 -2.90
N ARG A 120 8.38 -1.55 -2.41
CA ARG A 120 8.32 -2.89 -3.00
C ARG A 120 6.90 -3.44 -3.05
N SER A 121 6.18 -3.34 -1.94
CA SER A 121 4.79 -3.78 -1.83
C SER A 121 3.86 -2.98 -2.77
N ILE A 122 4.02 -1.65 -2.81
CA ILE A 122 3.28 -0.79 -3.75
C ILE A 122 3.59 -1.15 -5.20
N TRP A 123 4.87 -1.33 -5.53
CA TRP A 123 5.28 -1.69 -6.90
C TRP A 123 4.65 -3.01 -7.33
N ALA A 124 4.72 -4.05 -6.49
CA ALA A 124 4.08 -5.33 -6.79
C ALA A 124 2.56 -5.17 -6.96
N TYR A 125 1.91 -4.39 -6.09
CA TYR A 125 0.48 -4.11 -6.21
C TYR A 125 0.10 -3.39 -7.52
N LEU A 126 0.96 -2.47 -8.01
CA LEU A 126 0.70 -1.68 -9.23
C LEU A 126 1.04 -2.42 -10.52
N HIS A 127 2.11 -3.22 -10.52
CA HIS A 127 2.69 -3.78 -11.74
C HIS A 127 2.49 -5.28 -11.88
N GLU A 128 2.44 -6.01 -10.76
CA GLU A 128 2.43 -7.48 -10.72
C GLU A 128 1.30 -7.98 -9.81
N ARG A 129 0.06 -7.62 -10.19
CA ARG A 129 -1.12 -7.80 -9.33
C ARG A 129 -1.34 -9.24 -8.87
N GLU A 130 -1.24 -10.19 -9.79
CA GLU A 130 -1.43 -11.62 -9.50
C GLU A 130 -0.40 -12.09 -8.45
N THR A 131 0.88 -11.74 -8.64
CA THR A 131 1.98 -12.04 -7.71
C THR A 131 1.74 -11.41 -6.33
N PHE A 132 1.23 -10.18 -6.28
CA PHE A 132 0.85 -9.54 -5.02
C PHE A 132 -0.26 -10.32 -4.29
N GLU A 133 -1.29 -10.75 -5.00
CA GLU A 133 -2.43 -11.49 -4.44
C GLU A 133 -2.05 -12.90 -3.98
N ASP A 134 -1.14 -13.55 -4.69
CA ASP A 134 -0.56 -14.83 -4.28
C ASP A 134 0.32 -14.69 -3.05
N ALA A 135 1.12 -13.60 -2.95
CA ALA A 135 1.88 -13.27 -1.75
C ALA A 135 0.97 -13.01 -0.54
N GLU A 136 -0.14 -12.32 -0.75
CA GLU A 136 -1.15 -12.07 0.28
C GLU A 136 -1.77 -13.39 0.77
N SER A 137 -2.17 -14.27 -0.16
CA SER A 137 -2.70 -15.60 0.13
C SER A 137 -1.68 -16.47 0.89
N PHE A 138 -0.41 -16.47 0.46
CA PHE A 138 0.68 -17.18 1.12
C PHE A 138 0.94 -16.65 2.53
N HIS A 139 0.93 -15.33 2.72
CA HIS A 139 1.09 -14.68 4.01
C HIS A 139 0.00 -15.10 5.00
N PHE A 140 -1.26 -15.04 4.58
CA PHE A 140 -2.39 -15.44 5.43
C PHE A 140 -2.35 -16.93 5.78
N ALA A 141 -2.07 -17.80 4.81
CA ALA A 141 -1.96 -19.25 5.05
C ALA A 141 -0.89 -19.58 6.11
N ARG A 142 0.24 -18.85 6.12
CA ARG A 142 1.29 -19.00 7.13
C ARG A 142 0.83 -18.54 8.51
N GLN A 143 0.12 -17.41 8.60
CA GLN A 143 -0.45 -16.94 9.86
C GLN A 143 -1.41 -17.97 10.48
N PHE A 144 -2.31 -18.57 9.68
CA PHE A 144 -3.23 -19.61 10.17
C PHE A 144 -2.50 -20.84 10.72
N ARG A 145 -1.43 -21.29 10.08
CA ARG A 145 -0.62 -22.41 10.59
C ARG A 145 0.09 -22.08 11.90
N ASP A 146 0.61 -20.87 12.03
CA ASP A 146 1.30 -20.41 13.24
C ASP A 146 0.31 -20.20 14.41
N HIS A 147 -0.91 -19.71 14.13
CA HIS A 147 -1.96 -19.55 15.13
C HIS A 147 -2.65 -20.87 15.51
N GLY A 148 -2.83 -21.81 14.57
CA GLY A 148 -3.37 -23.14 14.86
C GLY A 148 -2.51 -23.94 15.84
N LYS A 149 -1.18 -23.82 15.74
CA LYS A 149 -0.24 -24.45 16.70
C LYS A 149 -0.27 -23.84 18.11
N LEU A 150 -0.77 -22.61 18.25
CA LEU A 150 -0.91 -21.95 19.56
C LEU A 150 -2.12 -22.48 20.34
N TYR A 151 -3.19 -22.94 19.67
CA TYR A 151 -4.35 -23.53 20.33
C TYR A 151 -4.15 -25.01 20.67
N ASP A 152 -3.35 -25.75 19.91
CA ASP A 152 -2.94 -27.13 20.25
C ASP A 152 -2.01 -27.23 21.47
N ALA A 153 -1.43 -26.10 21.93
CA ALA A 153 -0.50 -26.08 23.06
C ALA A 153 -1.20 -25.97 24.44
N PHE A 154 -2.53 -26.01 24.47
CA PHE A 154 -3.35 -25.93 25.69
C PHE A 154 -4.34 -27.10 25.86
N GLU A 155 -4.20 -28.18 25.08
CA GLU A 155 -4.88 -29.48 25.28
C GLU A 155 -3.89 -30.53 25.79
#